data_AF-A0A9E4Y621-F1
#
_entry.id   AF-A0A9E4Y621-F1
#
_cell.length_a   1.000
_cell.length_b   1.000
_cell.length_c   1.000
_cell.angle_alpha   90.00
_cell.angle_beta   90.00
_cell.angle_gamma   90.00
#
_symmetry.space_group_name_H-M   'P 1'
#
loop_
_entity.id
_entity.type
_entity.pdbx_description
1 polymer ?
#
loop_
_entity_poly.entity_id
_entity_poly.type
_entity_poly.pdbx_seq_one_letter_code
_entity_poly.pdbx_strand_id
1 'polypeptide(L)' 'FIASNAGHKVHPQWWLNLKANPEATVQIKRDVRQMLAEEATGEERERLWQKAVDQYAGYANYQKTADREIPVVVMKPA' A
#
# COMPACT_ATOMS: atom_id res chain seq x y z
N PHE A 1 2.02 3.20 -1.45
CA PHE A 1 1.52 2.05 -2.23
C PHE A 1 0.27 1.50 -1.56
N ILE A 2 -0.65 0.91 -2.32
CA ILE A 2 -1.94 0.43 -1.80
C ILE A 2 -2.08 -1.08 -2.06
N ALA A 3 -2.08 -1.90 -1.01
CA ALA A 3 -2.17 -3.37 -1.09
C ALA A 3 -3.62 -3.87 -1.29
N SER A 4 -4.29 -3.31 -2.29
CA SER A 4 -5.71 -3.55 -2.56
C SER A 4 -5.97 -4.95 -3.12
N ASN A 5 -5.09 -5.47 -3.98
CA ASN A 5 -5.29 -6.71 -4.73
C ASN A 5 -6.68 -6.74 -5.40
N ALA A 6 -7.07 -5.63 -6.07
CA ALA A 6 -8.39 -5.45 -6.68
C ALA A 6 -9.60 -5.76 -5.78
N GLY A 7 -9.45 -5.64 -4.45
CA GLY A 7 -10.50 -5.93 -3.49
C GLY A 7 -10.69 -7.43 -3.20
N HIS A 8 -9.73 -8.29 -3.58
CA HIS A 8 -9.72 -9.69 -3.17
C HIS A 8 -9.48 -9.83 -1.67
N LYS A 9 -10.10 -10.85 -1.06
CA LYS A 9 -9.96 -11.19 0.35
C LYS A 9 -8.52 -11.49 0.76
N VAL A 10 -7.72 -12.03 -0.14
CA VAL A 10 -6.30 -12.32 0.11
C VAL A 10 -5.43 -11.09 -0.16
N HIS A 11 -4.42 -10.90 0.68
CA HIS A 11 -3.39 -9.90 0.45
C HIS A 11 -2.59 -10.21 -0.82
N PRO A 12 -2.10 -9.20 -1.53
CA PRO A 12 -1.21 -9.43 -2.65
C PRO A 12 0.14 -9.96 -2.13
N GLN A 13 0.76 -10.86 -2.88
CA GLN A 13 1.96 -11.57 -2.43
C GLN A 13 3.14 -10.63 -2.14
N TRP A 14 3.28 -9.55 -2.91
CA TRP A 14 4.30 -8.53 -2.68
C TRP A 14 4.17 -7.89 -1.29
N TRP A 15 2.94 -7.73 -0.76
CA TRP A 15 2.74 -7.16 0.56
C TRP A 15 3.22 -8.12 1.65
N LEU A 16 2.93 -9.41 1.49
CA LEU A 16 3.41 -10.45 2.40
C LEU A 16 4.94 -10.53 2.39
N ASN A 17 5.57 -10.39 1.22
CA ASN A 17 7.02 -10.32 1.09
C ASN A 17 7.58 -9.12 1.88
N LEU A 18 6.98 -7.93 1.75
CA LEU A 18 7.41 -6.73 2.47
C LEU A 18 7.19 -6.80 3.98
N LYS A 19 6.15 -7.51 4.45
CA LYS A 19 6.00 -7.79 5.89
C LYS A 19 7.11 -8.68 6.43
N ALA A 20 7.62 -9.60 5.62
CA ALA A 20 8.70 -10.50 6.02
C ALA A 20 10.09 -9.84 5.91
N ASN A 21 10.30 -9.02 4.87
CA ASN A 21 11.50 -8.23 4.66
C ASN A 21 11.11 -6.85 4.11
N PRO A 22 11.27 -5.76 4.89
CA PRO A 22 10.81 -4.42 4.48
C PRO A 22 11.67 -3.78 3.39
N GLU A 23 12.83 -4.34 3.05
CA GLU A 23 13.71 -3.79 2.02
C GLU A 23 13.11 -3.95 0.61
N ALA A 24 13.06 -2.86 -0.13
CA ALA A 24 12.58 -2.86 -1.51
C ALA A 24 13.32 -1.85 -2.38
N THR A 25 13.54 -2.23 -3.64
CA THR A 25 13.93 -1.29 -4.67
C THR A 25 12.69 -0.70 -5.33
N VAL A 26 12.57 0.62 -5.35
CA VAL A 26 11.46 1.33 -5.98
C VAL A 26 11.97 2.14 -7.15
N GLN A 27 11.32 1.96 -8.30
CA GLN A 27 11.56 2.73 -9.51
C GLN A 27 10.41 3.70 -9.78
N ILE A 28 10.72 4.98 -9.89
CA ILE A 28 9.79 6.04 -10.31
C ILE A 28 10.37 6.69 -11.55
N LYS A 29 9.79 6.38 -12.73
CA LYS A 29 10.32 6.79 -14.03
C LYS A 29 11.79 6.33 -14.18
N ARG A 30 12.76 7.24 -14.15
CA ARG A 30 14.19 6.97 -14.28
C ARG A 30 14.90 6.81 -12.93
N ASP A 31 14.26 7.21 -11.84
CA ASP A 31 14.86 7.17 -10.52
C ASP A 31 14.66 5.79 -9.90
N VAL A 32 15.75 5.14 -9.52
CA VAL A 32 15.74 3.86 -8.80
C VAL A 32 16.37 4.08 -7.43
N ARG A 33 15.67 3.68 -6.36
CA ARG A 33 16.11 3.93 -4.98
C ARG A 33 15.84 2.70 -4.10
N GLN A 34 16.77 2.42 -3.18
CA GLN A 34 16.52 1.50 -2.08
C GLN A 34 15.68 2.20 -1.02
N MET A 35 14.61 1.53 -0.57
CA MET A 35 13.66 2.05 0.39
C MET A 35 13.20 0.95 1.34
N LEU A 36 12.74 1.37 2.52
CA LEU A 36 12.11 0.52 3.51
C LEU A 36 10.59 0.70 3.45
N ALA A 37 9.86 -0.42 3.40
CA ALA A 37 8.41 -0.46 3.43
C ALA A 37 7.89 -0.54 4.86
N GLU A 38 6.91 0.31 5.18
CA GLU A 38 6.20 0.29 6.45
C GLU A 38 4.69 0.32 6.24
N GLU A 39 3.95 -0.37 7.13
CA GLU A 39 2.49 -0.28 7.19
C GLU A 39 2.10 1.04 7.85
N ALA A 40 1.39 1.91 7.14
CA ALA A 40 0.78 3.09 7.76
C ALA A 40 -0.36 2.65 8.69
N THR A 41 -0.44 3.26 9.86
CA THR A 41 -1.45 2.96 10.89
C THR A 41 -2.13 4.24 11.37
N GLY A 42 -3.29 4.11 12.02
CA GLY A 42 -4.03 5.23 12.63
C GLY A 42 -4.30 6.40 11.67
N GLU A 43 -4.06 7.62 12.15
CA GLU A 43 -4.32 8.86 11.40
C GLU A 43 -3.49 8.97 10.11
N GLU A 44 -2.25 8.47 10.12
CA GLU A 44 -1.42 8.48 8.93
C GLU A 44 -2.04 7.64 7.82
N ARG A 45 -2.55 6.45 8.18
CA ARG A 45 -3.24 5.56 7.25
C ARG A 45 -4.46 6.24 6.65
N GLU A 46 -5.30 6.83 7.48
CA GLU A 46 -6.54 7.48 7.04
C GLU A 46 -6.25 8.63 6.08
N ARG A 47 -5.30 9.50 6.43
CA ARG A 47 -4.89 10.63 5.58
C ARG A 47 -4.38 10.16 4.21
N LEU A 48 -3.54 9.13 4.18
CA LEU A 48 -2.99 8.58 2.93
C LEU A 48 -4.04 7.81 2.13
N TRP A 49 -4.96 7.14 2.81
CA TRP A 49 -6.08 6.44 2.19
C TRP A 49 -7.03 7.39 1.48
N GLN A 50 -7.40 8.51 2.11
CA GLN A 50 -8.24 9.53 1.48
C GLN A 50 -7.59 10.05 0.20
N LYS A 51 -6.29 10.39 0.23
CA LYS A 51 -5.54 10.78 -0.97
C LYS A 51 -5.56 9.73 -2.08
N ALA A 52 -5.48 8.45 -1.71
CA ALA A 52 -5.55 7.36 -2.68
C ALA A 52 -6.94 7.26 -3.32
N VAL A 53 -8.00 7.41 -2.53
CA VAL A 53 -9.39 7.42 -3.02
C VAL A 53 -9.68 8.65 -3.88
N ASP A 54 -9.17 9.82 -3.52
CA ASP A 54 -9.29 11.05 -4.32
C ASP A 54 -8.64 10.88 -5.70
N GLN A 55 -7.49 10.18 -5.75
CA GLN A 55 -6.81 9.88 -7.00
C GLN A 55 -7.49 8.78 -7.82
N TYR A 56 -8.09 7.80 -7.14
CA TYR A 56 -8.82 6.69 -7.75
C TYR A 56 -9.95 6.17 -6.84
N ALA A 57 -11.17 6.61 -7.14
CA ALA A 57 -12.36 6.30 -6.35
C ALA A 57 -12.65 4.78 -6.22
N GLY A 58 -12.12 3.95 -7.15
CA GLY A 58 -12.29 2.50 -7.11
C GLY A 58 -11.70 1.84 -5.86
N TYR A 59 -10.72 2.47 -5.18
CA TYR A 59 -10.18 1.94 -3.92
C TYR A 59 -11.23 1.88 -2.81
N ALA A 60 -12.16 2.84 -2.77
CA ALA A 60 -13.25 2.81 -1.80
C ALA A 60 -14.18 1.60 -2.01
N ASN A 61 -14.40 1.20 -3.26
CA ASN A 61 -15.17 -0.01 -3.57
C ASN A 61 -14.41 -1.27 -3.16
N TYR A 62 -13.11 -1.34 -3.46
CA TYR A 62 -12.27 -2.49 -3.06
C TYR A 62 -12.23 -2.68 -1.55
N GLN A 63 -12.18 -1.60 -0.77
CA GLN A 63 -12.20 -1.67 0.70
C GLN A 63 -13.50 -2.27 1.23
N LYS A 64 -14.63 -2.02 0.55
CA LYS A 64 -15.94 -2.60 0.91
C LYS A 64 -16.02 -4.09 0.59
N THR A 65 -15.43 -4.53 -0.52
CA THR A 65 -15.52 -5.94 -0.98
C THR A 65 -14.43 -6.84 -0.40
N ALA A 66 -13.32 -6.27 0.08
CA ALA A 66 -12.15 -7.04 0.49
C ALA A 66 -12.34 -7.80 1.81
N ASP A 67 -13.32 -7.43 2.66
CA ASP A 67 -13.55 -8.09 3.97
C ASP A 67 -12.31 -8.02 4.90
N ARG A 68 -11.43 -7.05 4.64
CA ARG A 68 -10.20 -6.75 5.38
C ARG A 68 -9.86 -5.28 5.21
N GLU A 69 -9.11 -4.72 6.14
CA GLU A 69 -8.49 -3.41 5.91
C GLU A 69 -7.44 -3.53 4.80
N ILE A 70 -7.51 -2.65 3.80
CA ILE A 70 -6.51 -2.61 2.72
C ILE A 70 -5.26 -1.91 3.26
N PRO A 71 -4.10 -2.59 3.32
CA PRO A 71 -2.88 -2.00 3.83
C PRO A 71 -2.43 -0.83 2.95
N VAL A 72 -2.05 0.25 3.61
CA VAL A 72 -1.40 1.41 2.99
C VAL A 72 0.08 1.31 3.35
N VAL A 73 0.92 1.23 2.33
CA VAL A 73 2.36 1.00 2.49
C VAL A 73 3.11 2.28 2.18
N VAL A 74 3.89 2.76 3.15
CA VAL A 74 4.75 3.93 3.03
C VAL A 74 6.15 3.45 2.73
N MET A 75 6.81 4.09 1.75
CA MET A 75 8.21 3.83 1.45
C MET A 75 9.05 4.97 2.00
N LYS A 76 10.01 4.65 2.86
CA LYS A 76 10.98 5.59 3.41
C LYS A 76 12.35 5.32 2.79
N PRO A 77 13.19 6.35 2.54
CA PRO A 77 14.59 6.13 2.21
C PRO A 77 15.25 5.22 3.26
N ALA A 78 16.04 4.25 2.80
CA ALA A 78 16.85 3.40 3.67
C ALA A 78 17.99 4.19 4.33
#